data_AF-V9LDD1-F1
#
_entry.id   AF-V9LDD1-F1
#
_cell.length_a   1.000
_cell.length_b   1.000
_cell.length_c   1.000
_cell.angle_alpha   90.00
_cell.angle_beta   90.00
_cell.angle_gamma   90.00
#
_symmetry.space_group_name_H-M   'P 1'
#
loop_
_entity.id
_entity.type
_entity.pdbx_description
1 polymer ?
#
loop_
_entity_poly.entity_id
_entity_poly.type
_entity_poly.pdbx_seq_one_letter_code
_entity_poly.pdbx_strand_id
1 'polypeptide(L)'
;PAHAPRWQSECRARGPVCARTLCSALPSACTHLSHYPTDCCPHCESIGCEHRGEVYSLGHHFQPSECEQCTCDMDGIARCLVADCAPPPCVNPVYEKGKCCPECKDGPNCYSDSSQIQVIAGGTTVWIDKCTHCRCHDGQDVGYWEGNRVAKCVRMRNCTPSVGHRQSPH
;
A
#
# COMPACT_ATOMS: atom_id res chain seq x y z
N PRO A 1 0.08 46.40 -5.73
CA PRO A 1 0.43 45.21 -6.55
C PRO A 1 0.32 45.58 -8.04
N ALA A 2 1.47 45.77 -8.69
CA ALA A 2 1.59 46.42 -9.98
C ALA A 2 0.95 45.62 -11.12
N HIS A 3 -0.02 46.22 -11.80
CA HIS A 3 -0.50 45.74 -13.09
C HIS A 3 0.61 45.95 -14.13
N ALA A 4 1.24 44.85 -14.56
CA ALA A 4 2.24 44.85 -15.61
C ALA A 4 1.58 44.98 -17.01
N PRO A 5 2.28 45.55 -17.99
CA PRO A 5 1.64 46.41 -18.98
C PRO A 5 1.40 45.72 -20.34
N ARG A 6 0.55 46.30 -21.21
CA ARG A 6 0.08 45.67 -22.47
C ARG A 6 0.99 45.97 -23.66
N TRP A 7 1.48 44.94 -24.37
CA TRP A 7 2.13 45.09 -25.69
C TRP A 7 1.55 44.10 -26.71
N GLN A 8 1.37 44.58 -27.93
CA GLN A 8 0.65 43.92 -29.03
C GLN A 8 1.61 43.16 -29.96
N SER A 9 1.14 42.10 -30.60
CA SER A 9 1.85 41.32 -31.62
C SER A 9 1.61 41.87 -33.04
N GLU A 10 2.58 41.70 -33.94
CA GLU A 10 2.47 42.02 -35.37
C GLU A 10 2.65 40.74 -36.21
N CYS A 11 1.61 40.35 -36.93
CA CYS A 11 1.63 39.18 -37.82
C CYS A 11 2.08 39.58 -39.24
N ARG A 12 3.09 38.90 -39.81
CA ARG A 12 3.54 39.09 -41.20
C ARG A 12 3.02 37.98 -42.13
N ALA A 13 2.97 38.30 -43.43
CA ALA A 13 2.44 37.44 -44.51
C ALA A 13 3.16 36.08 -44.73
N ARG A 14 4.19 35.74 -43.94
CA ARG A 14 4.96 34.48 -44.02
C ARG A 14 4.84 33.58 -42.79
N GLY A 15 3.85 33.86 -41.93
CA GLY A 15 3.71 33.22 -40.61
C GLY A 15 4.30 34.07 -39.48
N PRO A 16 4.10 33.67 -38.22
CA PRO A 16 4.64 34.40 -37.07
C PRO A 16 6.17 34.37 -37.12
N VAL A 17 6.81 35.52 -37.35
CA VAL A 17 8.24 35.66 -37.09
C VAL A 17 8.37 35.96 -35.61
N CYS A 18 8.74 34.95 -34.83
CA CYS A 18 8.93 35.09 -33.39
C CYS A 18 10.12 36.04 -33.12
N ALA A 19 9.84 37.34 -32.95
CA ALA A 19 10.73 38.20 -32.18
C ALA A 19 10.84 37.63 -30.76
N ARG A 20 11.91 37.94 -30.03
CA ARG A 20 12.11 37.52 -28.62
C ARG A 20 10.95 38.07 -27.77
N THR A 21 9.88 37.29 -27.68
CA THR A 21 8.61 37.61 -27.02
C THR A 21 8.65 36.99 -25.63
N LEU A 22 8.29 37.73 -24.58
CA LEU A 22 8.06 37.13 -23.27
C LEU A 22 6.67 36.47 -23.26
N CYS A 23 6.63 35.15 -23.21
CA CYS A 23 5.40 34.41 -23.00
C CYS A 23 4.93 34.53 -21.54
N SER A 24 3.61 34.45 -21.32
CA SER A 24 3.05 34.32 -19.97
C SER A 24 3.48 32.97 -19.37
N ALA A 25 3.72 32.97 -18.06
CA ALA A 25 3.91 31.71 -17.34
C ALA A 25 2.64 30.86 -17.46
N LEU A 26 2.83 29.57 -17.76
CA LEU A 26 1.75 28.60 -17.78
C LEU A 26 1.26 28.32 -16.35
N PRO A 27 0.00 27.90 -16.17
CA PRO A 27 -0.48 27.44 -14.87
C PRO A 27 0.41 26.32 -14.32
N SER A 28 0.68 26.31 -13.02
CA SER A 28 1.48 25.26 -12.37
C SER A 28 0.87 23.87 -12.54
N ALA A 29 -0.46 23.82 -12.67
CA ALA A 29 -1.24 22.61 -12.87
C ALA A 29 -1.47 22.24 -14.35
N CYS A 30 -0.65 22.75 -15.28
CA CYS A 30 -0.80 22.40 -16.68
C CYS A 30 -0.34 20.95 -16.95
N THR A 31 -1.25 20.11 -17.45
CA THR A 31 -0.97 18.69 -17.74
C THR A 31 -0.70 18.42 -19.22
N HIS A 32 -1.15 19.28 -20.13
CA HIS A 32 -0.92 19.10 -21.56
C HIS A 32 -0.57 20.43 -22.24
N LEU A 33 0.58 20.44 -22.92
CA LEU A 33 1.11 21.60 -23.64
C LEU A 33 1.01 21.40 -25.15
N SER A 34 0.40 22.36 -25.83
CA SER A 34 0.30 22.40 -27.28
C SER A 34 1.15 23.53 -27.85
N HIS A 35 1.81 23.24 -28.98
CA HIS A 35 2.59 24.19 -29.75
C HIS A 35 1.96 24.32 -31.14
N TYR A 36 1.23 25.41 -31.37
CA TYR A 36 0.60 25.65 -32.65
C TYR A 36 1.55 26.40 -33.60
N PRO A 37 1.63 26.03 -34.89
CA PRO A 37 2.48 26.72 -35.86
C PRO A 37 2.15 28.21 -36.06
N THR A 38 0.93 28.62 -35.67
CA THR A 38 0.43 30.00 -35.76
C THR A 38 0.77 30.84 -34.54
N ASP A 39 1.19 30.21 -33.44
CA ASP A 39 1.30 30.85 -32.13
C ASP A 39 2.75 30.95 -31.70
N CYS A 40 3.14 32.11 -31.17
CA CYS A 40 4.50 32.34 -30.68
C CYS A 40 4.77 31.72 -29.30
N CYS A 41 3.72 31.31 -28.57
CA CYS A 41 3.79 30.81 -27.21
C CYS A 41 3.05 29.47 -27.07
N PRO A 42 3.49 28.59 -26.16
CA PRO A 42 2.78 27.35 -25.89
C PRO A 42 1.45 27.62 -25.20
N HIS A 43 0.46 26.78 -25.50
CA HIS A 43 -0.86 26.81 -24.90
C HIS A 43 -1.02 25.65 -23.93
N CYS A 44 -1.63 25.93 -22.78
CA CYS A 44 -2.07 24.88 -21.86
C CYS A 44 -3.45 24.40 -22.28
N GLU A 45 -3.55 23.14 -22.72
CA GLU A 45 -4.83 22.54 -23.16
C GLU A 45 -5.63 21.94 -22.01
N SER A 46 -4.95 21.45 -20.99
CA SER A 46 -5.60 20.80 -19.85
C SER A 46 -4.93 21.16 -18.54
N ILE A 47 -5.75 21.33 -17.51
CA ILE A 47 -5.35 21.67 -16.16
C ILE A 47 -5.83 20.56 -15.23
N GLY A 48 -4.93 20.07 -14.39
CA GLY A 48 -5.20 18.97 -13.49
C GLY A 48 -3.93 18.46 -12.83
N CYS A 49 -4.01 17.23 -12.34
CA CYS A 49 -2.85 16.46 -11.92
C CYS A 49 -2.85 15.14 -12.66
N GLU A 50 -1.65 14.67 -13.03
CA GLU A 50 -1.47 13.35 -13.59
C GLU A 50 -1.15 12.36 -12.46
N HIS A 51 -1.88 11.25 -12.40
CA HIS A 51 -1.57 10.13 -11.51
C HIS A 51 -1.72 8.81 -12.28
N ARG A 52 -0.62 8.04 -12.37
CA ARG A 52 -0.55 6.74 -13.06
C ARG A 52 -1.03 6.77 -14.53
N GLY A 53 -0.79 7.89 -15.23
CA GLY A 53 -1.17 8.08 -16.63
C GLY A 53 -2.61 8.54 -16.85
N GLU A 54 -3.39 8.75 -15.78
CA GLU A 54 -4.71 9.39 -15.85
C GLU A 54 -4.63 10.84 -15.34
N VAL A 55 -5.40 11.73 -15.98
CA VAL A 55 -5.47 13.14 -15.59
C VAL A 55 -6.75 13.38 -14.79
N TYR A 56 -6.58 13.89 -13.57
CA TYR A 56 -7.67 14.23 -12.67
C TYR A 56 -7.84 15.75 -12.58
N SER A 57 -9.09 16.21 -12.46
CA SER A 57 -9.38 17.64 -12.30
C SER A 57 -8.93 18.16 -10.93
N LEU A 58 -8.55 19.43 -10.86
CA LEU A 58 -8.19 20.06 -9.59
C LEU A 58 -9.34 19.97 -8.57
N GLY A 59 -9.00 19.63 -7.33
CA GLY A 59 -9.92 19.41 -6.22
C GLY A 59 -10.58 18.04 -6.21
N HIS A 60 -10.30 17.19 -7.21
CA HIS A 60 -10.91 15.88 -7.30
C HIS A 60 -10.31 14.91 -6.27
N HIS A 61 -11.19 14.20 -5.55
CA HIS A 61 -10.82 13.09 -4.70
C HIS A 61 -11.05 11.79 -5.46
N PHE A 62 -10.03 10.94 -5.55
CA PHE A 62 -10.08 9.69 -6.29
C PHE A 62 -9.38 8.56 -5.52
N GLN A 63 -9.73 7.32 -5.85
CA GLN A 63 -9.24 6.13 -5.18
C GLN A 63 -8.71 5.14 -6.24
N PRO A 64 -7.42 5.21 -6.60
CA PRO A 64 -6.82 4.32 -7.60
C PRO A 64 -6.86 2.84 -7.21
N SER A 65 -6.89 2.55 -5.91
CA SER A 65 -6.99 1.21 -5.36
C SER A 65 -7.60 1.24 -3.97
N GLU A 66 -8.01 0.07 -3.46
CA GLU A 66 -8.52 -0.08 -2.08
C GLU A 66 -7.53 0.41 -1.00
N CYS A 67 -6.24 0.47 -1.33
CA CYS A 67 -5.17 0.91 -0.42
C CYS A 67 -4.77 2.36 -0.58
N GLU A 68 -5.29 3.09 -1.57
CA GLU A 68 -4.75 4.40 -1.94
C GLU A 68 -5.87 5.41 -2.13
N GLN A 69 -5.84 6.50 -1.39
CA GLN A 69 -6.77 7.60 -1.54
C GLN A 69 -6.00 8.87 -1.89
N CYS A 70 -6.35 9.49 -3.01
CA CYS A 70 -5.67 10.65 -3.55
C CYS A 70 -6.57 11.86 -3.63
N THR A 71 -5.96 13.04 -3.52
CA THR A 71 -6.58 14.33 -3.83
C THR A 71 -5.72 15.06 -4.84
N CYS A 72 -6.35 15.54 -5.89
CA CYS A 72 -5.73 16.40 -6.89
C CYS A 72 -5.73 17.83 -6.36
N ASP A 73 -4.59 18.34 -5.90
CA ASP A 73 -4.56 19.68 -5.32
C ASP A 73 -4.45 20.76 -6.40
N MET A 74 -4.76 22.00 -6.00
CA MET A 74 -4.80 23.17 -6.90
C MET A 74 -3.46 23.50 -7.57
N ASP A 75 -2.35 23.00 -7.02
CA ASP A 75 -1.02 23.15 -7.59
C ASP A 75 -0.71 22.16 -8.71
N GLY A 76 -1.62 21.21 -8.99
CA GLY A 76 -1.46 20.17 -10.01
C GLY A 76 -0.76 18.92 -9.51
N ILE A 77 -0.57 18.79 -8.20
CA ILE A 77 0.09 17.63 -7.59
C ILE A 77 -0.98 16.71 -6.99
N ALA A 78 -0.95 15.44 -7.38
CA ALA A 78 -1.74 14.40 -6.74
C ALA A 78 -1.11 14.04 -5.39
N ARG A 79 -1.83 14.31 -4.29
CA ARG A 79 -1.41 13.93 -2.93
C ARG A 79 -2.17 12.69 -2.50
N CYS A 80 -1.45 11.60 -2.29
CA CYS A 80 -2.01 10.30 -2.00
C CYS A 80 -1.64 9.83 -0.59
N LEU A 81 -2.64 9.29 0.11
CA LEU A 81 -2.48 8.54 1.33
C LEU A 81 -2.55 7.05 0.96
N VAL A 82 -1.47 6.33 1.25
CA VAL A 82 -1.40 4.88 1.05
C VAL A 82 -1.55 4.21 2.42
N ALA A 83 -2.46 3.25 2.51
CA ALA A 83 -2.70 2.49 3.73
C ALA A 83 -1.48 1.63 4.06
N ASP A 84 -1.03 1.73 5.31
CA ASP A 84 -0.01 0.86 5.88
C ASP A 84 -0.69 -0.18 6.79
N CYS A 85 -0.76 -1.42 6.33
CA CYS A 85 -1.47 -2.48 7.01
C CYS A 85 -0.66 -2.99 8.21
N ALA A 86 -1.29 -3.04 9.38
CA ALA A 86 -0.67 -3.66 10.54
C ALA A 86 -0.33 -5.14 10.25
N PRO A 87 0.81 -5.66 10.76
CA PRO A 87 1.13 -7.07 10.66
C PRO A 87 -0.01 -7.94 11.20
N PRO A 88 -0.52 -8.91 10.43
CA PRO A 88 -1.63 -9.75 10.88
C PRO A 88 -1.26 -10.54 12.14
N PRO A 89 -2.17 -10.67 13.12
CA PRO A 89 -1.94 -11.45 14.35
C PRO A 89 -2.03 -12.98 14.14
N CYS A 90 -1.91 -13.46 12.90
CA CYS A 90 -2.03 -14.87 12.52
C CYS A 90 -1.00 -15.24 11.46
N VAL A 91 -0.76 -16.53 11.30
CA VAL A 91 0.17 -17.08 10.30
C VAL A 91 -0.51 -17.46 8.98
N ASN A 92 -1.85 -17.45 8.97
CA ASN A 92 -2.69 -17.76 7.80
C ASN A 92 -3.66 -16.60 7.44
N PRO A 93 -3.16 -15.37 7.22
CA PRO A 93 -4.01 -14.25 6.83
C PRO A 93 -4.64 -14.48 5.44
N VAL A 94 -5.89 -14.02 5.27
CA VAL A 94 -6.63 -14.13 4.01
C VAL A 94 -6.67 -12.76 3.32
N TYR A 95 -6.26 -12.73 2.05
CA TYR A 95 -6.34 -11.56 1.19
C TYR A 95 -7.61 -11.61 0.35
N GLU A 96 -8.58 -10.77 0.69
CA GLU A 96 -9.85 -10.69 -0.04
C GLU A 96 -9.78 -9.65 -1.17
N LYS A 97 -10.36 -9.99 -2.32
CA LYS A 97 -10.48 -9.05 -3.44
C LYS A 97 -11.35 -7.87 -3.00
N GLY A 98 -10.89 -6.65 -3.29
CA GLY A 98 -11.61 -5.43 -2.90
C GLY A 98 -11.34 -4.99 -1.45
N LYS A 99 -10.33 -5.56 -0.78
CA LYS A 99 -9.82 -5.04 0.48
C LYS A 99 -8.34 -4.72 0.35
N CYS A 100 -7.91 -3.67 1.05
CA CYS A 100 -6.50 -3.34 1.12
C CYS A 100 -5.72 -4.31 1.99
N CYS A 101 -6.16 -4.48 3.24
CA CYS A 101 -5.42 -5.23 4.23
C CYS A 101 -5.96 -6.66 4.37
N PRO A 102 -5.08 -7.64 4.65
CA PRO A 102 -5.52 -9.00 4.91
C PRO A 102 -6.17 -9.14 6.29
N GLU A 103 -6.99 -10.17 6.44
CA GLU A 103 -7.71 -10.46 7.69
C GLU A 103 -7.42 -11.87 8.21
N CYS A 104 -7.38 -12.02 9.53
CA CYS A 104 -7.30 -13.30 10.22
C CYS A 104 -8.72 -13.83 10.51
N LYS A 105 -9.29 -14.61 9.60
CA LYS A 105 -10.68 -15.11 9.72
C LYS A 105 -10.90 -15.99 10.95
N ASP A 106 -9.88 -16.77 11.32
CA ASP A 106 -9.92 -17.67 12.49
C ASP A 106 -9.38 -17.01 13.76
N GLY A 107 -9.13 -15.69 13.74
CA GLY A 107 -8.52 -14.95 14.83
C GLY A 107 -7.00 -15.15 14.92
N PRO A 108 -6.38 -14.67 16.03
CA PRO A 108 -4.95 -14.78 16.23
C PRO A 108 -4.48 -16.24 16.32
N ASN A 109 -3.31 -16.55 15.78
CA ASN A 109 -2.71 -17.89 15.85
C ASN A 109 -1.20 -17.88 15.55
N CYS A 110 -0.55 -19.01 15.79
CA CYS A 110 0.87 -19.22 15.55
C CYS A 110 1.17 -20.68 15.20
N TYR A 111 2.36 -20.93 14.65
CA TYR A 111 2.83 -22.29 14.41
C TYR A 111 3.29 -22.96 15.70
N SER A 112 3.16 -24.28 15.79
CA SER A 112 3.74 -25.06 16.90
C SER A 112 5.27 -24.96 16.95
N ASP A 113 5.91 -24.94 15.79
CA ASP A 113 7.36 -24.87 15.61
C ASP A 113 7.72 -24.23 14.25
N SER A 114 8.99 -24.26 13.89
CA SER A 114 9.48 -23.72 12.61
C SER A 114 9.11 -24.54 11.38
N SER A 115 8.51 -25.74 11.52
CA SER A 115 8.07 -26.57 10.39
C SER A 115 6.86 -25.98 9.67
N GLN A 116 6.12 -25.09 10.34
CA GLN A 116 4.93 -24.42 9.81
C GLN A 116 3.78 -25.37 9.41
N ILE A 117 3.75 -26.58 9.96
CA ILE A 117 2.75 -27.60 9.62
C ILE A 117 1.49 -27.46 10.50
N GLN A 118 1.66 -27.25 11.80
CA GLN A 118 0.56 -27.23 12.76
C GLN A 118 0.34 -25.81 13.29
N VAL A 119 -0.92 -25.35 13.23
CA VAL A 119 -1.35 -24.03 13.71
C VAL A 119 -2.10 -24.17 15.02
N ILE A 120 -1.82 -23.28 15.97
CA ILE A 120 -2.40 -23.22 17.31
C ILE A 120 -3.13 -21.90 17.46
N ALA A 121 -4.39 -21.92 17.88
CA ALA A 121 -5.17 -20.71 18.14
C ALA A 121 -4.54 -19.88 19.28
N GLY A 122 -4.57 -18.56 19.13
CA GLY A 122 -4.03 -17.61 20.10
C GLY A 122 -4.59 -17.85 21.51
N GLY A 123 -3.72 -17.80 22.52
CA GLY A 123 -4.10 -17.89 23.93
C GLY A 123 -4.32 -19.31 24.42
N THR A 124 -4.44 -20.27 23.50
CA THR A 124 -4.65 -21.67 23.83
C THR A 124 -3.35 -22.39 24.15
N THR A 125 -3.47 -23.43 24.99
CA THR A 125 -2.40 -24.39 25.25
C THR A 125 -2.82 -25.75 24.73
N VAL A 126 -2.01 -26.33 23.84
CA VAL A 126 -2.30 -27.63 23.21
C VAL A 126 -1.14 -28.58 23.40
N TRP A 127 -1.42 -29.88 23.38
CA TRP A 127 -0.41 -30.93 23.37
C TRP A 127 -0.11 -31.34 21.94
N ILE A 128 1.13 -31.14 21.50
CA ILE A 128 1.57 -31.51 20.14
C ILE A 128 2.05 -32.97 20.09
N ASP A 129 2.45 -33.50 21.23
CA ASP A 129 2.76 -34.91 21.45
C ASP A 129 2.43 -35.28 22.92
N LYS A 130 2.71 -36.52 23.34
CA LYS A 130 2.40 -36.99 24.72
C LYS A 130 3.18 -36.29 25.83
N CYS A 131 4.24 -35.58 25.47
CA CYS A 131 5.24 -35.01 26.36
C CYS A 131 5.41 -33.50 26.21
N THR A 132 4.96 -32.91 25.11
CA THR A 132 5.18 -31.51 24.80
C THR A 132 3.85 -30.77 24.67
N HIS A 133 3.69 -29.72 25.45
CA HIS A 133 2.59 -28.77 25.30
C HIS A 133 3.13 -27.43 24.83
N CYS A 134 2.36 -26.73 24.01
CA CYS A 134 2.70 -25.46 23.41
C CYS A 134 1.59 -24.45 23.68
N ARG A 135 1.96 -23.23 24.07
CA ARG A 135 1.04 -22.11 24.23
C ARG A 135 1.28 -21.08 23.14
N CYS A 136 0.22 -20.71 22.43
CA CYS A 136 0.24 -19.56 21.53
C CYS A 136 -0.04 -18.28 22.31
N HIS A 137 0.69 -17.21 22.01
CA HIS A 137 0.48 -15.90 22.61
C HIS A 137 -0.77 -15.20 22.01
N ASP A 138 -1.49 -14.42 22.81
CA ASP A 138 -2.76 -13.75 22.44
C ASP A 138 -2.80 -12.25 22.76
N GLY A 139 -1.84 -11.46 22.27
CA GLY A 139 -1.87 -9.98 22.36
C GLY A 139 -1.82 -9.39 23.78
N GLN A 140 -1.99 -10.21 24.81
CA GLN A 140 -1.93 -9.87 26.23
C GLN A 140 -0.55 -10.12 26.84
N ASP A 141 0.31 -10.84 26.12
CA ASP A 141 1.70 -11.09 26.49
C ASP A 141 2.61 -9.94 26.01
N VAL A 142 3.38 -9.39 26.94
CA VAL A 142 4.35 -8.32 26.68
C VAL A 142 5.38 -8.81 25.64
N GLY A 143 5.51 -8.11 24.50
CA GLY A 143 6.45 -8.44 23.43
C GLY A 143 5.87 -9.23 22.24
N TYR A 144 4.57 -9.55 22.24
CA TYR A 144 3.92 -10.28 21.14
C TYR A 144 4.04 -9.60 19.76
N TRP A 145 4.17 -8.27 19.73
CA TRP A 145 4.22 -7.49 18.49
C TRP A 145 5.52 -7.65 17.68
N GLU A 146 6.52 -8.39 18.17
CA GLU A 146 7.84 -8.55 17.52
C GLU A 146 7.87 -9.63 16.42
N GLY A 147 6.71 -10.08 15.93
CA GLY A 147 6.65 -11.04 14.82
C GLY A 147 7.02 -12.47 15.20
N ASN A 148 6.93 -12.83 16.49
CA ASN A 148 7.09 -14.22 16.91
C ASN A 148 5.87 -15.04 16.48
N ARG A 149 6.02 -15.74 15.35
CA ARG A 149 5.00 -16.60 14.74
C ARG A 149 5.02 -18.04 15.25
N VAL A 150 5.79 -18.33 16.30
CA VAL A 150 5.95 -19.68 16.87
C VAL A 150 5.52 -19.71 18.34
N ALA A 151 4.78 -20.75 18.70
CA ALA A 151 4.31 -21.00 20.05
C ALA A 151 5.45 -21.27 21.03
N LYS A 152 5.20 -20.97 22.31
CA LYS A 152 6.11 -21.36 23.38
C LYS A 152 5.83 -22.79 23.80
N CYS A 153 6.73 -23.71 23.45
CA CYS A 153 6.60 -25.13 23.77
C CYS A 153 7.45 -25.54 24.99
N VAL A 154 6.89 -26.40 25.84
CA VAL A 154 7.56 -26.96 27.02
C VAL A 154 7.37 -28.47 27.04
N ARG A 155 8.50 -29.19 27.10
CA ARG A 155 8.53 -30.64 27.24
C ARG A 155 8.56 -31.03 28.72
N MET A 156 7.66 -31.93 29.12
CA MET A 156 7.61 -32.44 30.49
C MET A 156 8.87 -33.23 30.85
N ARG A 157 9.34 -33.00 32.07
CA ARG A 157 10.44 -33.77 32.66
C ARG A 157 9.94 -35.18 32.97
N ASN A 158 10.78 -36.19 32.72
CA ASN A 158 10.46 -37.62 32.93
C ASN A 158 9.31 -38.18 32.08
N CYS A 159 8.92 -37.50 31.00
CA CYS A 159 7.98 -38.08 30.05
C CYS A 159 8.71 -39.06 29.13
N THR A 160 8.39 -40.35 29.25
CA THR A 160 8.83 -41.39 28.33
C THR A 160 7.87 -41.44 27.14
N PRO A 161 8.30 -41.11 25.92
CA PRO A 161 7.49 -41.38 24.74
C PRO A 161 7.31 -42.90 24.68
N SER A 162 6.10 -43.37 24.92
CA SER A 162 5.79 -44.80 24.79
C SER A 162 6.10 -45.20 23.35
N VAL A 163 7.22 -45.87 23.13
CA VAL A 163 7.52 -46.53 21.86
C VAL A 163 6.35 -47.48 21.63
N GLY A 164 5.56 -47.21 20.60
CA GLY A 164 4.48 -48.10 20.20
C GLY A 164 5.10 -49.48 20.02
N HIS A 165 4.64 -50.46 20.81
CA HIS A 165 4.98 -51.85 20.59
C HIS A 165 4.58 -52.18 19.15
N ARG A 166 5.58 -52.28 18.27
CA ARG A 166 5.44 -52.90 16.97
C ARG A 166 5.08 -54.36 17.26
N GLN A 167 3.79 -54.69 17.16
CA GLN A 167 3.35 -56.06 17.22
C GLN A 167 4.02 -56.79 16.05
N SER A 168 4.94 -57.69 16.39
CA SER A 168 5.53 -58.62 15.44
C SER A 168 4.43 -59.62 15.04
N PRO A 169 4.19 -59.85 13.75
CA PRO A 169 3.27 -60.91 13.34
C PRO A 169 3.91 -62.26 13.67
N HIS A 170 3.17 -63.09 14.42
CA HIS A 170 3.38 -64.53 14.53
C HIS A 170 2.72 -65.23 13.34
#